data_AF-A0A535P2D9-F1
#
_entry.id   AF-A0A535P2D9-F1
#
_cell.length_a   1.000
_cell.length_b   1.000
_cell.length_c   1.000
_cell.angle_alpha   90.00
_cell.angle_beta   90.00
_cell.angle_gamma   90.00
#
_symmetry.space_group_name_H-M   'P 1'
#
loop_
_entity.id
_entity.type
_entity.pdbx_description
1 polymer ?
#
loop_
_entity_poly.entity_id
_entity_poly.type
_entity_poly.pdbx_seq_one_letter_code
_entity_poly.pdbx_strand_id
1 'polypeptide(L)' 'MADKRRFLVRFWGVRGSYPTPGLATVRHGGNTSCIEVQVGPHTLILDAGSGLIRLGDDLMRRTRGKPL' A
#
# COMPACT_ATOMS: atom_id res chain seq x y z
N MET A 1 19.20 -1.96 -18.64
CA MET A 1 19.52 -3.31 -18.15
C MET A 1 18.37 -3.73 -17.25
N ALA A 2 17.63 -4.74 -17.69
CA ALA A 2 16.38 -5.18 -17.09
C ALA A 2 16.62 -5.90 -15.76
N ASP A 3 15.92 -5.52 -14.70
CA ASP A 3 15.75 -6.42 -13.57
C ASP A 3 14.46 -7.23 -13.76
N LYS A 4 14.65 -8.54 -13.86
CA LYS A 4 13.63 -9.56 -14.13
C LYS A 4 12.78 -9.73 -12.87
N ARG A 5 11.45 -9.64 -13.00
CA ARG A 5 10.46 -10.05 -11.98
C ARG A 5 10.61 -9.35 -10.62
N ARG A 6 10.52 -8.03 -10.58
CA ARG A 6 10.33 -7.34 -9.30
C ARG A 6 8.93 -7.69 -8.77
N PHE A 7 8.85 -8.65 -7.86
CA PHE A 7 7.67 -8.96 -7.07
C PHE A 7 7.82 -8.29 -5.72
N LEU A 8 7.02 -7.25 -5.47
CA LEU A 8 7.09 -6.47 -4.24
C LEU A 8 5.73 -6.39 -3.61
N VAL A 9 5.67 -6.71 -2.31
CA VAL A 9 4.46 -6.63 -1.49
C VAL A 9 4.67 -5.54 -0.45
N ARG A 10 3.75 -4.59 -0.39
CA ARG A 10 3.73 -3.49 0.57
C ARG A 10 2.43 -3.50 1.34
N PHE A 11 2.54 -3.46 2.66
CA PHE A 11 1.39 -3.38 3.56
C PHE A 11 1.16 -1.92 3.95
N TRP A 12 0.00 -1.39 3.57
CA TRP A 12 -0.48 -0.04 3.89
C TRP A 12 -1.45 -0.03 5.09
N GLY A 13 -2.01 -1.20 5.39
CA GLY A 13 -2.69 -1.52 6.63
C GLY A 13 -2.72 -3.04 6.81
N VAL A 14 -2.64 -3.50 8.06
CA VAL A 14 -2.76 -4.93 8.43
C VAL A 14 -3.85 -5.16 9.48
N ARG A 15 -4.56 -4.06 9.83
CA ARG A 15 -5.73 -3.98 10.69
C ARG A 15 -6.91 -4.85 10.19
N GLY A 16 -7.54 -5.68 11.02
CA GLY A 16 -8.94 -6.10 10.78
C GLY A 16 -9.95 -4.95 10.96
N SER A 17 -11.02 -5.19 11.71
CA SER A 17 -12.19 -4.29 11.95
C SER A 17 -12.02 -2.77 12.24
N TYR A 18 -11.45 -2.33 13.38
CA TYR A 18 -11.52 -0.96 13.94
C TYR A 18 -10.17 -0.22 14.16
N PRO A 19 -9.79 0.83 13.44
CA PRO A 19 -8.43 1.40 13.50
C PRO A 19 -7.93 1.64 14.94
N THR A 20 -6.76 1.10 15.29
CA THR A 20 -6.14 1.26 16.61
C THR A 20 -4.90 2.15 16.48
N PRO A 21 -5.04 3.46 16.21
CA PRO A 21 -3.90 4.36 16.15
C PRO A 21 -3.24 4.48 17.53
N GLY A 22 -1.93 4.26 17.60
CA GLY A 22 -1.14 4.39 18.82
C GLY A 22 0.36 4.21 18.56
N LEU A 23 1.19 4.62 19.52
CA LEU A 23 2.67 4.50 19.41
C LEU A 23 3.13 3.06 19.09
N ALA A 24 2.42 2.06 19.60
CA ALA A 24 2.70 0.64 19.35
C ALA A 24 2.30 0.15 17.94
N THR A 25 1.35 0.82 17.27
CA THR A 25 0.81 0.42 15.95
C THR A 25 1.35 1.26 14.81
N VAL A 26 2.26 2.21 15.08
CA VAL A 26 2.95 3.02 14.07
C VAL A 26 3.77 2.17 13.09
N ARG A 27 4.40 1.08 13.56
CA ARG A 27 5.34 0.29 12.76
C ARG A 27 4.66 -0.69 11.79
N HIS A 28 3.49 -1.22 12.15
CA HIS A 28 2.73 -2.19 11.34
C HIS A 28 1.36 -1.66 10.85
N GLY A 29 0.92 -0.49 11.33
CA GLY A 29 -0.25 0.23 10.86
C GLY A 29 -1.47 0.11 11.80
N GLY A 30 -2.04 1.26 12.16
CA GLY A 30 -3.37 1.36 12.77
C GLY A 30 -4.51 1.31 11.74
N ASN A 31 -4.21 1.28 10.45
CA ASN A 31 -5.20 1.26 9.37
C ASN A 31 -5.71 -0.16 9.10
N THR A 32 -6.96 -0.26 8.69
CA THR A 32 -7.55 -1.51 8.16
C THR A 32 -6.81 -1.96 6.89
N SER A 33 -6.87 -3.26 6.62
CA SER A 33 -6.11 -3.98 5.60
C SER A 33 -6.02 -3.24 4.27
N CYS A 34 -4.79 -3.12 3.75
CA CYS A 34 -4.52 -2.67 2.40
C CYS A 34 -3.13 -3.12 1.95
N ILE A 35 -3.06 -3.80 0.81
CA ILE A 35 -1.84 -4.40 0.29
C ILE A 35 -1.62 -3.95 -1.15
N GLU A 36 -0.45 -3.38 -1.42
CA GLU A 36 0.03 -3.10 -2.77
C GLU A 36 0.92 -4.26 -3.22
N VAL A 37 0.62 -4.83 -4.38
CA VAL A 37 1.47 -5.83 -5.05
C VAL A 37 1.94 -5.27 -6.38
N GLN A 38 3.25 -5.10 -6.53
CA GLN A 38 3.88 -4.73 -7.80
C GLN A 38 4.42 -5.99 -8.46
N VAL A 39 3.94 -6.27 -9.68
CA VAL A 39 4.32 -7.44 -10.46
C VAL A 39 4.37 -7.10 -11.95
N GLY A 40 5.58 -7.10 -12.52
CA GLY A 40 5.77 -6.69 -13.91
C GLY A 40 5.30 -5.24 -14.14
N PRO A 41 4.43 -4.98 -15.14
CA PRO A 41 3.87 -3.64 -15.37
C PRO A 41 2.64 -3.34 -14.50
N HIS A 42 2.18 -4.29 -13.67
CA HIS A 42 0.93 -4.17 -12.93
C HIS A 42 1.18 -3.75 -11.49
N THR A 43 0.31 -2.87 -11.00
CA THR A 43 0.12 -2.58 -9.58
C THR A 43 -1.26 -3.07 -9.18
N LEU A 44 -1.31 -4.07 -8.30
CA LEU A 44 -2.55 -4.61 -7.75
C LEU A 44 -2.76 -4.06 -6.35
N ILE A 45 -4.00 -3.71 -6.03
CA ILE A 45 -4.41 -3.28 -4.69
C ILE A 45 -5.36 -4.34 -4.15
N LEU A 46 -4.95 -5.01 -3.07
CA LEU A 46 -5.71 -6.08 -2.44
C LEU A 46 -6.25 -5.57 -1.11
N ASP A 47 -7.56 -5.73 -0.93
CA ASP A 47 -8.33 -5.24 0.21
C ASP A 47 -8.19 -3.72 0.40
N ALA A 48 -9.13 -2.95 -0.13
CA ALA A 48 -9.03 -1.49 -0.21
C ALA A 48 -9.49 -0.80 1.10
N GLY A 49 -9.05 -1.29 2.25
CA GLY A 49 -9.37 -0.69 3.55
C GLY A 49 -8.76 0.71 3.73
N SER A 50 -8.85 1.27 4.93
CA SER A 50 -8.36 2.62 5.26
C SER A 50 -6.86 2.83 5.01
N GLY A 51 -6.07 1.76 4.86
CA GLY A 51 -4.70 1.86 4.36
C GLY A 51 -4.60 2.46 2.95
N LEU A 52 -5.67 2.38 2.16
CA LEU A 52 -5.75 2.93 0.80
C LEU A 52 -5.48 4.43 0.74
N ILE A 53 -5.85 5.20 1.77
CA ILE A 53 -5.63 6.66 1.78
C ILE A 53 -4.13 6.96 1.67
N ARG A 54 -3.32 6.31 2.50
CA ARG A 54 -1.86 6.49 2.50
C ARG A 54 -1.21 5.95 1.22
N LEU A 55 -1.74 4.84 0.70
CA LEU A 55 -1.31 4.31 -0.60
C LEU A 55 -1.61 5.32 -1.72
N GLY A 56 -2.81 5.90 -1.76
CA GLY A 56 -3.22 6.91 -2.73
C GLY A 56 -2.28 8.13 -2.72
N ASP A 57 -2.00 8.68 -1.55
CA ASP A 57 -1.04 9.79 -1.39
C ASP A 57 0.34 9.43 -1.96
N ASP A 58 0.77 8.19 -1.75
CA ASP A 58 2.07 7.73 -2.23
C ASP A 58 2.10 7.47 -3.73
N LEU A 59 1.03 6.90 -4.30
CA LEU A 59 0.87 6.74 -5.73
C LEU A 59 0.88 8.11 -6.43
N MET A 60 0.14 9.09 -5.91
CA MET A 60 0.12 10.46 -6.45
C MET A 60 1.51 11.10 -6.47
N ARG A 61 2.32 10.89 -5.42
CA ARG A 61 3.72 11.33 -5.39
C ARG A 61 4.59 10.60 -6.41
N ARG A 62 4.47 9.26 -6.51
CA ARG A 62 5.28 8.43 -7.42
C ARG A 62 4.96 8.69 -8.88
N THR A 63 3.68 8.89 -9.22
CA THR A 63 3.25 9.12 -10.61
C THR A 63 3.31 10.59 -11.01
N ARG A 64 3.50 11.52 -10.07
CA ARG A 64 3.44 12.97 -10.31
C ARG A 64 2.13 13.37 -11.00
N GLY A 65 1.03 12.73 -10.61
CA GLY A 65 -0.30 12.95 -11.21
C GLY A 65 -0.51 12.30 -12.57
N LYS A 66 0.43 11.49 -13.08
CA LYS A 66 0.20 10.67 -14.27
C LYS A 66 -0.61 9.42 -13.92
N PRO A 67 -1.39 8.86 -14.87
CA PRO A 67 -2.02 7.57 -14.70
C PRO A 67 -0.99 6.47 -14.40
N LEU A 68 -1.40 5.48 -13.59
CA LEU A 68 -0.62 4.26 -13.30
C LEU A 68 -0.56 3.32 -14.50
#